data_AF-A0A936E6Z9-F1
#
_entry.id   AF-A0A936E6Z9-F1
#
_cell.length_a   1.000
_cell.length_b   1.000
_cell.length_c   1.000
_cell.angle_alpha   90.00
_cell.angle_beta   90.00
_cell.angle_gamma   90.00
#
_symmetry.space_group_name_H-M   'P 1'
#
loop_
_entity.id
_entity.type
_entity.pdbx_description
1 polymer ?
#
loop_
_entity_poly.entity_id
_entity_poly.type
_entity_poly.pdbx_seq_one_letter_code
_entity_poly.pdbx_strand_id
1 'polypeptide(L)'
;MQYVADFFFFQTETVTTTWSSSNGQGALFSDTDTAVITTEDVGPIAQISPLALQSTQITNTVRAQLLIVENLGTGSLDWSLDGCSGTWPTWLSAVPDTGSVIWPAYQGVEVLFDSTGLAVGQYTADICFTSNDGLSNTPITIPVTLNVINSLTDLFTFQKGVTDDLNDCSTAETLPNLPPTITVTAGSLVHYCYVLTNITSAEVLERHDVLDDVYGVLAENLHFSLYPEEFIVFYLTAQISETVTSTTSWTGYTPEGLFQTSLGTTTVFVAGDTPPTPEPTATPEPSPPLQ
;
A
#
# COMPACT_ATOMS: atom_id res chain seq x y z
N MET A 1 49.34 29.47 -19.11
CA MET A 1 48.75 28.47 -18.20
C MET A 1 47.42 29.02 -17.75
N GLN A 2 46.32 28.37 -18.11
CA GLN A 2 44.97 28.80 -17.74
C GLN A 2 44.55 27.95 -16.55
N TYR A 3 44.29 28.59 -15.42
CA TYR A 3 43.68 27.95 -14.26
C TYR A 3 42.19 28.25 -14.32
N VAL A 4 41.36 27.21 -14.42
CA VAL A 4 39.91 27.30 -14.26
C VAL A 4 39.60 26.72 -12.90
N ALA A 5 38.96 27.51 -12.04
CA ALA A 5 38.38 27.04 -10.80
C ALA A 5 36.87 27.13 -10.97
N ASP A 6 36.20 25.99 -10.84
CA ASP A 6 34.74 25.91 -10.88
C ASP A 6 34.20 26.35 -9.51
N PHE A 7 33.39 27.40 -9.49
CA PHE A 7 32.72 27.90 -8.29
C PHE A 7 31.21 27.73 -8.45
N PHE A 8 30.54 27.27 -7.39
CA PHE A 8 29.09 27.21 -7.28
C PHE A 8 28.62 28.39 -6.41
N PHE A 9 27.71 29.21 -6.93
CA PHE A 9 27.17 30.39 -6.25
C PHE A 9 25.68 30.19 -5.93
N PHE A 10 25.25 30.60 -4.73
CA PHE A 10 23.86 30.46 -4.26
C PHE A 10 23.16 31.82 -4.06
N GLN A 11 23.84 32.93 -4.32
CA GLN A 11 23.30 34.29 -4.29
C GLN A 11 23.97 35.13 -5.38
N THR A 12 23.43 36.34 -5.61
CA THR A 12 24.06 37.29 -6.53
C THR A 12 25.42 37.70 -5.97
N GLU A 13 26.49 37.36 -6.68
CA GLU A 13 27.85 37.70 -6.29
C GLU A 13 28.53 38.54 -7.37
N THR A 14 29.31 39.52 -6.92
CA THR A 14 30.16 40.34 -7.78
C THR A 14 31.59 39.87 -7.62
N VAL A 15 32.15 39.29 -8.68
CA VAL A 15 33.54 38.85 -8.70
C VAL A 15 34.36 39.90 -9.42
N THR A 16 35.24 40.57 -8.67
CA THR A 16 36.18 41.54 -9.22
C THR A 16 37.57 40.92 -9.27
N THR A 17 38.16 40.88 -10.47
CA THR A 17 39.54 40.44 -10.65
C THR A 17 40.40 41.63 -11.06
N THR A 18 41.51 41.84 -10.36
CA THR A 18 42.46 42.90 -10.67
C THR A 18 43.79 42.28 -11.08
N TRP A 19 44.25 42.62 -12.28
CA TRP A 19 45.54 42.22 -12.79
C TRP A 19 46.50 43.39 -12.73
N SER A 20 47.62 43.24 -12.04
CA SER A 20 48.68 44.25 -12.00
C SER A 20 49.95 43.76 -12.69
N SER A 21 50.57 44.62 -13.49
CA SER A 21 51.88 44.41 -14.10
C SER A 21 52.78 45.62 -13.88
N SER A 22 54.09 45.41 -13.93
CA SER A 22 55.08 46.48 -13.82
C SER A 22 56.05 46.44 -14.99
N ASN A 23 56.39 47.60 -15.56
CA ASN A 23 57.48 47.65 -16.54
C ASN A 23 58.86 47.70 -15.87
N GLY A 24 59.92 47.46 -16.63
CA GLY A 24 61.31 47.43 -16.12
C GLY A 24 61.86 48.75 -15.58
N GLN A 25 61.06 49.82 -15.59
CA GLN A 25 61.38 51.14 -15.03
C GLN A 25 60.55 51.45 -13.78
N GLY A 26 59.76 50.48 -13.29
CA GLY A 26 59.02 50.58 -12.02
C GLY A 26 57.62 51.20 -12.12
N ALA A 27 57.11 51.49 -13.33
CA ALA A 27 55.73 51.94 -13.48
C ALA A 27 54.77 50.75 -13.31
N LEU A 28 53.75 50.92 -12.46
CA LEU A 28 52.71 49.93 -12.21
C LEU A 28 51.47 50.23 -13.06
N PHE A 29 50.91 49.18 -13.67
CA PHE A 29 49.66 49.21 -14.40
C PHE A 29 48.73 48.19 -13.77
N SER A 30 47.48 48.57 -13.52
CA SER A 30 46.46 47.64 -13.08
C SER A 30 45.22 47.79 -13.94
N ASP A 31 44.65 46.66 -14.33
CA ASP A 31 43.32 46.61 -14.95
C ASP A 31 42.40 45.78 -14.06
N THR A 32 41.14 46.19 -13.98
CA THR A 32 40.14 45.54 -13.14
C THR A 32 38.93 45.21 -13.98
N ASP A 33 38.57 43.93 -14.02
CA ASP A 33 37.36 43.44 -14.64
C ASP A 33 36.41 42.91 -13.58
N THR A 34 35.12 43.19 -13.75
CA THR A 34 34.08 42.83 -12.78
C THR A 34 32.97 42.08 -13.49
N ALA A 35 32.72 40.84 -13.07
CA ALA A 35 31.56 40.06 -13.48
C ALA A 35 30.52 40.05 -12.36
N VAL A 36 29.27 40.34 -12.70
CA VAL A 36 28.13 40.18 -11.79
C VAL A 36 27.40 38.91 -12.19
N ILE A 37 27.36 37.93 -11.29
CA ILE A 37 26.58 36.71 -11.44
C ILE A 37 25.28 36.95 -10.72
N THR A 38 24.18 37.13 -11.45
CA THR A 38 22.85 37.28 -10.87
C THR A 38 22.18 35.92 -10.76
N THR A 39 21.84 35.49 -9.54
CA THR A 39 20.88 34.41 -9.33
C THR A 39 19.48 35.02 -9.37
N GLU A 40 18.63 34.60 -10.31
CA GLU A 40 17.22 34.99 -10.29
C GLU A 40 16.57 34.32 -9.07
N ASP A 41 16.07 35.13 -8.13
CA ASP A 41 15.20 34.62 -7.08
C ASP A 41 13.88 34.24 -7.74
N VAL A 42 13.72 32.96 -8.02
CA VAL A 42 12.53 32.39 -8.65
C VAL A 42 11.34 32.33 -7.69
N GLY A 43 11.49 32.77 -6.43
CA GLY A 43 10.46 32.65 -5.40
C GLY A 43 10.13 31.19 -5.07
N PRO A 44 9.05 30.94 -4.32
CA PRO A 44 8.62 29.57 -4.02
C PRO A 44 8.12 28.89 -5.29
N ILE A 45 8.47 27.61 -5.47
CA ILE A 45 7.99 26.78 -6.58
C ILE A 45 7.23 25.61 -5.96
N ALA A 46 5.93 25.56 -6.20
CA ALA A 46 5.06 24.52 -5.66
C ALA A 46 5.09 23.27 -6.54
N GLN A 47 5.35 22.14 -5.88
CA GLN A 47 5.12 20.82 -6.46
C GLN A 47 4.16 20.05 -5.55
N ILE A 48 3.21 19.34 -6.17
CA ILE A 48 2.29 18.45 -5.45
C ILE A 48 2.35 17.04 -6.02
N SER A 49 2.24 16.04 -5.16
CA SER A 49 2.25 14.63 -5.57
C SER A 49 1.46 13.76 -4.59
N PRO A 50 0.60 12.83 -5.06
CA PRO A 50 0.29 12.57 -6.47
C PRO A 50 -0.65 13.64 -7.07
N LEU A 51 -0.72 13.70 -8.40
CA LEU A 51 -1.62 14.61 -9.14
C LEU A 51 -3.05 14.08 -9.30
N ALA A 52 -3.37 12.94 -8.71
CA ALA A 52 -4.71 12.38 -8.62
C ALA A 52 -4.77 11.45 -7.40
N LEU A 53 -5.93 11.36 -6.77
CA LEU A 53 -6.15 10.45 -5.65
C LEU A 53 -7.36 9.56 -5.93
N GLN A 54 -7.25 8.29 -5.58
CA GLN A 54 -8.35 7.33 -5.75
C GLN A 54 -8.41 6.36 -4.60
N SER A 55 -9.59 6.14 -4.05
CA SER A 55 -9.83 5.13 -3.02
C SER A 55 -11.03 4.26 -3.39
N THR A 56 -10.90 2.96 -3.22
CA THR A 56 -12.03 2.01 -3.21
C THR A 56 -12.29 1.59 -1.78
N GLN A 57 -13.55 1.62 -1.34
CA GLN A 57 -13.93 1.33 0.05
C GLN A 57 -15.25 0.58 0.12
N ILE A 58 -15.36 -0.38 1.03
CA ILE A 58 -16.67 -0.85 1.46
C ILE A 58 -17.39 0.27 2.23
N THR A 59 -18.72 0.23 2.31
CA THR A 59 -19.51 1.19 3.09
C THR A 59 -19.06 1.28 4.55
N ASN A 60 -19.12 2.48 5.15
CA ASN A 60 -18.74 2.75 6.55
C ASN A 60 -17.25 2.51 6.85
N THR A 61 -16.40 2.93 5.92
CA THR A 61 -14.94 2.89 6.05
C THR A 61 -14.40 4.32 5.99
N VAL A 62 -13.29 4.57 6.68
CA VAL A 62 -12.52 5.80 6.57
C VAL A 62 -11.10 5.43 6.19
N ARG A 63 -10.55 6.10 5.18
CA ARG A 63 -9.17 5.87 4.73
C ARG A 63 -8.46 7.18 4.43
N ALA A 64 -7.23 7.31 4.90
CA ALA A 64 -6.33 8.40 4.55
C ALA A 64 -5.44 8.02 3.36
N GLN A 65 -5.16 8.99 2.50
CA GLN A 65 -4.07 8.96 1.52
C GLN A 65 -3.17 10.17 1.73
N LEU A 66 -1.88 10.00 1.45
CA LEU A 66 -0.90 11.07 1.62
C LEU A 66 -0.79 11.89 0.34
N LEU A 67 -0.95 13.20 0.48
CA LEU A 67 -0.61 14.20 -0.53
C LEU A 67 0.63 14.96 -0.04
N ILE A 68 1.66 15.06 -0.87
CA ILE A 68 2.90 15.78 -0.57
C ILE A 68 2.84 17.15 -1.23
N VAL A 69 3.08 18.20 -0.45
CA VAL A 69 3.33 19.56 -0.91
C VAL A 69 4.81 19.86 -0.72
N GLU A 70 5.51 20.19 -1.80
CA GLU A 70 6.95 20.42 -1.81
C GLU A 70 7.27 21.81 -2.36
N ASN A 71 8.22 22.50 -1.70
CA ASN A 71 8.76 23.77 -2.20
C ASN A 71 10.11 23.50 -2.86
N LEU A 72 10.14 23.52 -4.20
CA LEU A 72 11.36 23.34 -5.02
C LEU A 72 12.11 24.65 -5.29
N GLY A 73 11.51 25.79 -4.94
CA GLY A 73 12.03 27.13 -5.23
C GLY A 73 12.85 27.68 -4.08
N THR A 74 12.83 29.00 -3.89
CA THR A 74 13.38 29.64 -2.68
C THR A 74 12.28 30.38 -1.91
N GLY A 75 12.58 30.91 -0.73
CA GLY A 75 11.56 31.55 0.10
C GLY A 75 10.53 30.59 0.71
N SER A 76 9.41 31.14 1.19
CA SER A 76 8.34 30.38 1.85
C SER A 76 7.17 30.15 0.90
N LEU A 77 6.79 28.89 0.71
CA LEU A 77 5.60 28.51 -0.03
C LEU A 77 4.40 28.51 0.92
N ASP A 78 3.56 29.53 0.85
CA ASP A 78 2.27 29.56 1.55
C ASP A 78 1.22 28.93 0.64
N TRP A 79 0.44 27.99 1.17
CA TRP A 79 -0.49 27.19 0.37
C TRP A 79 -1.80 26.89 1.11
N SER A 80 -2.83 26.57 0.33
CA SER A 80 -4.13 26.11 0.82
C SER A 80 -4.78 25.11 -0.14
N LEU A 81 -5.60 24.23 0.43
CA LEU A 81 -6.43 23.24 -0.23
C LEU A 81 -7.90 23.53 0.11
N ASP A 82 -8.75 23.47 -0.90
CA ASP A 82 -10.21 23.53 -0.73
C ASP A 82 -10.87 22.62 -1.77
N GLY A 83 -12.14 22.27 -1.59
CA GLY A 83 -12.93 21.73 -2.68
C GLY A 83 -13.08 22.78 -3.78
N CYS A 84 -12.88 22.44 -5.04
CA CYS A 84 -12.94 23.42 -6.14
C CYS A 84 -14.30 24.12 -6.30
N SER A 85 -15.34 23.63 -5.64
CA SER A 85 -16.65 24.28 -5.54
C SER A 85 -16.73 25.37 -4.44
N GLY A 86 -15.65 25.59 -3.69
CA GLY A 86 -15.57 26.45 -2.50
C GLY A 86 -16.02 25.77 -1.20
N THR A 87 -16.36 24.48 -1.26
CA THR A 87 -16.67 23.64 -0.10
C THR A 87 -16.23 22.20 -0.36
N TRP A 88 -15.77 21.52 0.69
CA TRP A 88 -15.49 20.09 0.66
C TRP A 88 -16.77 19.25 0.53
N PRO A 89 -16.77 18.20 -0.31
CA PRO A 89 -17.78 17.15 -0.22
C PRO A 89 -17.78 16.50 1.17
N THR A 90 -18.94 16.05 1.65
CA THR A 90 -19.05 15.46 3.01
C THR A 90 -18.23 14.19 3.22
N TRP A 91 -17.76 13.56 2.15
CA TRP A 91 -16.98 12.32 2.15
C TRP A 91 -15.48 12.55 1.95
N LEU A 92 -15.03 13.80 1.81
CA LEU A 92 -13.65 14.15 1.52
C LEU A 92 -13.18 15.29 2.44
N SER A 93 -11.99 15.15 3.03
CA SER A 93 -11.35 16.23 3.79
C SER A 93 -9.83 16.12 3.69
N ALA A 94 -9.12 17.19 4.05
CA ALA A 94 -7.65 17.21 4.09
C ALA A 94 -7.16 17.87 5.38
N VAL A 95 -6.14 17.30 6.02
CA VAL A 95 -5.52 17.87 7.22
C VAL A 95 -3.99 17.78 7.14
N PRO A 96 -3.27 18.92 7.29
CA PRO A 96 -3.81 20.27 7.28
C PRO A 96 -4.30 20.67 5.88
N ASP A 97 -5.29 21.55 5.80
CA ASP A 97 -5.81 22.14 4.56
C ASP A 97 -5.12 23.47 4.19
N THR A 98 -4.24 23.97 5.05
CA THR A 98 -3.41 25.16 4.81
C THR A 98 -2.03 24.97 5.44
N GLY A 99 -1.01 25.64 4.91
CA GLY A 99 0.33 25.52 5.47
C GLY A 99 1.36 26.46 4.86
N SER A 100 2.58 26.34 5.35
CA SER A 100 3.74 27.08 4.86
C SER A 100 4.98 26.18 4.85
N VAL A 101 5.66 26.08 3.72
CA VAL A 101 6.84 25.23 3.51
C VAL A 101 8.03 26.09 3.12
N ILE A 102 9.01 26.21 4.02
CA ILE A 102 10.28 26.88 3.73
C ILE A 102 11.20 25.95 2.95
N TRP A 103 11.92 26.48 1.95
CA TRP A 103 12.93 25.68 1.26
C TRP A 103 14.14 25.35 2.15
N PRO A 104 14.76 24.16 2.01
CA PRO A 104 14.28 22.96 1.31
C PRO A 104 13.43 22.11 2.27
N ALA A 105 12.14 21.96 1.98
CA ALA A 105 11.26 21.08 2.75
C ALA A 105 10.03 20.64 1.93
N TYR A 106 9.34 19.66 2.48
CA TYR A 106 8.03 19.19 2.05
C TYR A 106 7.12 19.05 3.26
N GLN A 107 5.82 19.00 3.02
CA GLN A 107 4.80 18.75 4.01
C GLN A 107 3.84 17.67 3.51
N GLY A 108 3.60 16.67 4.36
CA GLY A 108 2.56 15.67 4.13
C GLY A 108 1.20 16.19 4.59
N VAL A 109 0.19 15.97 3.75
CA VAL A 109 -1.22 16.26 4.01
C VAL A 109 -1.97 14.95 3.96
N GLU A 110 -2.71 14.64 5.02
CA GLU A 110 -3.60 13.48 5.05
C GLU A 110 -4.93 13.86 4.40
N VAL A 111 -5.23 13.24 3.26
CA VAL A 111 -6.51 13.36 2.56
C VAL A 111 -7.39 12.18 2.98
N LEU A 112 -8.46 12.46 3.73
CA LEU A 112 -9.38 11.46 4.24
C LEU A 112 -10.58 11.28 3.31
N PHE A 113 -10.86 10.01 3.01
CA PHE A 113 -12.02 9.53 2.28
C PHE A 113 -12.94 8.78 3.26
N ASP A 114 -14.18 9.23 3.42
CA ASP A 114 -15.16 8.67 4.35
C ASP A 114 -16.39 8.13 3.60
N SER A 115 -16.55 6.81 3.56
CA SER A 115 -17.69 6.15 2.92
C SER A 115 -18.90 5.99 3.85
N THR A 116 -18.87 6.55 5.06
CA THR A 116 -19.96 6.44 6.04
C THR A 116 -21.25 7.06 5.52
N GLY A 117 -22.31 6.25 5.50
CA GLY A 117 -23.63 6.69 5.01
C GLY A 117 -23.73 6.90 3.50
N LEU A 118 -22.67 6.63 2.73
CA LEU A 118 -22.71 6.68 1.27
C LEU A 118 -23.34 5.41 0.70
N ALA A 119 -24.13 5.56 -0.37
CA ALA A 119 -24.60 4.43 -1.17
C ALA A 119 -23.46 3.88 -2.04
N VAL A 120 -23.58 2.62 -2.47
CA VAL A 120 -22.69 2.02 -3.47
C VAL A 120 -22.70 2.87 -4.74
N GLY A 121 -21.51 3.16 -5.26
CA GLY A 121 -21.34 3.99 -6.45
C GLY A 121 -20.00 4.71 -6.47
N GLN A 122 -19.76 5.44 -7.56
CA GLN A 122 -18.59 6.28 -7.72
C GLN A 122 -18.93 7.73 -7.35
N TYR A 123 -18.05 8.33 -6.56
CA TYR A 123 -18.09 9.72 -6.15
C TYR A 123 -16.83 10.41 -6.65
N THR A 124 -16.98 11.57 -7.30
CA THR A 124 -15.86 12.35 -7.82
C THR A 124 -15.90 13.76 -7.26
N ALA A 125 -14.71 14.32 -7.04
CA ALA A 125 -14.52 15.70 -6.64
C ALA A 125 -13.15 16.17 -7.10
N ASP A 126 -12.94 17.48 -7.08
CA ASP A 126 -11.66 18.09 -7.36
C ASP A 126 -11.17 18.87 -6.14
N ILE A 127 -9.93 18.63 -5.73
CA ILE A 127 -9.23 19.45 -4.74
C ILE A 127 -8.50 20.56 -5.48
N CYS A 128 -8.72 21.81 -5.07
CA CYS A 128 -8.06 22.98 -5.61
C CYS A 128 -6.91 23.38 -4.68
N PHE A 129 -5.69 23.25 -5.20
CA PHE A 129 -4.48 23.75 -4.57
C PHE A 129 -4.18 25.17 -5.03
N THR A 130 -4.07 26.09 -4.09
CA THR A 130 -3.64 27.48 -4.31
C THR A 130 -2.39 27.77 -3.50
N SER A 131 -1.49 28.58 -4.04
CA SER A 131 -0.29 29.00 -3.32
C SER A 131 0.19 30.39 -3.76
N ASN A 132 1.21 30.89 -3.08
CA ASN A 132 1.95 32.09 -3.45
C ASN A 132 3.08 31.82 -4.48
N ASP A 133 3.08 30.64 -5.12
CA ASP A 133 3.98 30.34 -6.24
C ASP A 133 3.68 31.32 -7.40
N GLY A 134 4.72 32.03 -7.85
CA GLY A 134 4.63 33.03 -8.91
C GLY A 134 4.42 32.45 -10.32
N LEU A 135 4.42 31.13 -10.46
CA LEU A 135 4.18 30.45 -11.73
C LEU A 135 2.69 30.43 -12.13
N SER A 136 2.41 30.42 -13.44
CA SER A 136 1.06 30.57 -14.00
C SER A 136 0.16 29.32 -13.92
N ASN A 137 0.64 28.23 -13.31
CA ASN A 137 -0.07 26.95 -13.19
C ASN A 137 -0.84 26.80 -11.88
N THR A 138 -0.93 27.85 -11.06
CA THR A 138 -1.80 27.92 -9.89
C THR A 138 -3.13 28.61 -10.25
N PRO A 139 -4.31 28.07 -9.84
CA PRO A 139 -4.49 26.89 -8.99
C PRO A 139 -4.24 25.56 -9.73
N ILE A 140 -3.72 24.57 -9.00
CA ILE A 140 -3.58 23.19 -9.48
C ILE A 140 -4.83 22.40 -9.05
N THR A 141 -5.44 21.68 -9.98
CA THR A 141 -6.61 20.83 -9.72
C THR A 141 -6.17 19.38 -9.56
N ILE A 142 -6.55 18.75 -8.45
CA ILE A 142 -6.25 17.34 -8.15
C ILE A 142 -7.57 16.57 -8.22
N PRO A 143 -7.81 15.78 -9.29
CA PRO A 143 -8.98 14.94 -9.38
C PRO A 143 -8.96 13.83 -8.31
N VAL A 144 -10.12 13.62 -7.68
CA VAL A 144 -10.33 12.65 -6.62
C VAL A 144 -11.50 11.74 -6.96
N THR A 145 -11.29 10.43 -6.80
CA THR A 145 -12.34 9.41 -7.00
C THR A 145 -12.48 8.52 -5.77
N LEU A 146 -13.69 8.39 -5.24
CA LEU A 146 -14.07 7.39 -4.24
C LEU A 146 -15.04 6.37 -4.87
N ASN A 147 -14.65 5.11 -4.92
CA ASN A 147 -15.55 4.02 -5.31
C ASN A 147 -16.07 3.33 -4.04
N VAL A 148 -17.37 3.48 -3.75
CA VAL A 148 -18.04 2.81 -2.64
C VAL A 148 -18.65 1.50 -3.14
N ILE A 149 -18.30 0.40 -2.48
CA ILE A 149 -18.78 -0.96 -2.78
C ILE A 149 -19.48 -1.56 -1.54
N ASN A 150 -20.31 -2.59 -1.75
CA ASN A 150 -21.00 -3.31 -0.66
C ASN A 150 -20.13 -4.46 -0.11
N SER A 151 -19.35 -5.08 -0.98
CA SER A 151 -18.37 -6.10 -0.67
C SER A 151 -17.29 -6.05 -1.72
N LEU A 152 -16.12 -6.58 -1.39
CA LEU A 152 -15.09 -6.81 -2.41
C LEU A 152 -15.63 -7.82 -3.43
N THR A 153 -15.37 -7.58 -4.71
CA THR A 153 -15.25 -8.67 -5.67
C THR A 153 -14.13 -9.58 -5.21
N ASP A 154 -14.25 -10.90 -5.41
CA ASP A 154 -13.23 -11.86 -5.01
C ASP A 154 -11.85 -11.36 -5.46
N LEU A 155 -10.99 -11.04 -4.48
CA LEU A 155 -9.62 -10.59 -4.68
C LEU A 155 -8.72 -11.75 -5.06
N PHE A 156 -8.99 -12.92 -4.49
CA PHE A 156 -8.24 -14.13 -4.76
C PHE A 156 -9.12 -15.38 -4.67
N THR A 157 -8.61 -16.46 -5.26
CA THR A 157 -9.05 -17.83 -4.91
C THR A 157 -8.02 -18.47 -3.99
N PHE A 158 -8.50 -19.29 -3.06
CA PHE A 158 -7.68 -20.04 -2.12
C PHE A 158 -8.09 -21.50 -2.17
N GLN A 159 -7.12 -22.39 -2.26
CA GLN A 159 -7.34 -23.83 -2.21
C GLN A 159 -6.36 -24.48 -1.25
N LYS A 160 -6.85 -25.48 -0.52
CA LYS A 160 -6.09 -26.34 0.39
C LYS A 160 -6.25 -27.78 -0.07
N GLY A 161 -5.12 -28.46 -0.26
CA GLY A 161 -5.03 -29.89 -0.59
C GLY A 161 -4.12 -30.62 0.38
N VAL A 162 -4.12 -31.95 0.31
CA VAL A 162 -3.27 -32.79 1.17
C VAL A 162 -2.69 -33.98 0.42
N THR A 163 -1.42 -34.31 0.69
CA THR A 163 -0.64 -35.38 0.02
C THR A 163 0.42 -35.97 0.97
N ASP A 164 0.85 -37.20 0.72
CA ASP A 164 2.01 -37.84 1.37
C ASP A 164 3.32 -37.72 0.56
N ASP A 165 3.27 -37.14 -0.65
CA ASP A 165 4.44 -36.81 -1.47
C ASP A 165 4.61 -35.29 -1.59
N LEU A 166 5.68 -34.75 -1.00
CA LEU A 166 5.98 -33.31 -1.05
C LEU A 166 6.10 -32.77 -2.48
N ASN A 167 6.46 -33.59 -3.46
CA ASN A 167 6.57 -33.16 -4.85
C ASN A 167 5.22 -32.73 -5.43
N ASP A 168 4.10 -33.24 -4.90
CA ASP A 168 2.76 -32.83 -5.34
C ASP A 168 2.37 -31.43 -4.83
N CYS A 169 3.09 -30.88 -3.85
CA CYS A 169 2.92 -29.49 -3.43
C CYS A 169 3.71 -28.48 -4.30
N SER A 170 4.43 -28.92 -5.34
CA SER A 170 5.47 -28.08 -5.98
C SER A 170 5.04 -27.25 -7.20
N THR A 171 3.86 -27.50 -7.79
CA THR A 171 3.40 -26.75 -8.98
C THR A 171 1.93 -26.35 -8.93
N ALA A 172 1.61 -25.13 -9.38
CA ALA A 172 0.22 -24.67 -9.49
C ALA A 172 -0.64 -25.44 -10.50
N GLU A 173 -0.05 -26.33 -11.30
CA GLU A 173 -0.78 -27.24 -12.17
C GLU A 173 -1.28 -28.50 -11.44
N THR A 174 -0.61 -28.90 -10.35
CA THR A 174 -0.96 -30.10 -9.56
C THR A 174 -1.84 -29.77 -8.36
N LEU A 175 -1.59 -28.62 -7.73
CA LEU A 175 -2.32 -28.13 -6.55
C LEU A 175 -3.84 -28.06 -6.71
N PRO A 176 -4.41 -27.56 -7.82
CA PRO A 176 -5.86 -27.53 -8.01
C PRO A 176 -6.53 -28.91 -8.08
N ASN A 177 -5.72 -29.97 -8.26
CA ASN A 177 -6.19 -31.35 -8.37
C ASN A 177 -5.93 -32.17 -7.10
N LEU A 178 -5.32 -31.58 -6.06
CA LEU A 178 -5.06 -32.29 -4.82
C LEU A 178 -6.38 -32.66 -4.13
N PRO A 179 -6.47 -33.87 -3.56
CA PRO A 179 -7.68 -34.29 -2.90
C PRO A 179 -7.87 -33.49 -1.59
N PRO A 180 -9.12 -33.26 -1.17
CA PRO A 180 -9.41 -32.68 0.15
C PRO A 180 -9.17 -33.71 1.28
N THR A 181 -8.95 -34.97 0.95
CA THR A 181 -8.76 -36.04 1.93
C THR A 181 -7.78 -37.11 1.48
N ILE A 182 -6.98 -37.64 2.40
CA ILE A 182 -6.14 -38.84 2.19
C ILE A 182 -6.27 -39.81 3.36
N THR A 183 -5.80 -41.04 3.21
CA THR A 183 -5.69 -42.03 4.29
C THR A 183 -4.25 -42.48 4.43
N VAL A 184 -3.71 -42.42 5.65
CA VAL A 184 -2.32 -42.78 5.95
C VAL A 184 -2.24 -43.72 7.16
N THR A 185 -1.06 -44.28 7.41
CA THR A 185 -0.78 -45.01 8.65
C THR A 185 -0.43 -44.04 9.78
N ALA A 186 -0.73 -44.42 11.04
CA ALA A 186 -0.33 -43.63 12.20
C ALA A 186 1.18 -43.39 12.21
N GLY A 187 1.59 -42.14 12.42
CA GLY A 187 2.97 -41.69 12.40
C GLY A 187 3.51 -41.26 11.03
N SER A 188 2.71 -41.33 9.96
CA SER A 188 3.10 -40.83 8.63
C SER A 188 3.33 -39.32 8.63
N LEU A 189 4.30 -38.85 7.84
CA LEU A 189 4.43 -37.44 7.47
C LEU A 189 3.46 -37.14 6.33
N VAL A 190 2.74 -36.03 6.46
CA VAL A 190 1.76 -35.54 5.49
C VAL A 190 2.02 -34.06 5.22
N HIS A 191 1.78 -33.65 3.99
CA HIS A 191 1.95 -32.30 3.51
C HIS A 191 0.59 -31.67 3.19
N TYR A 192 0.28 -30.56 3.87
CA TYR A 192 -0.83 -29.68 3.52
C TYR A 192 -0.31 -28.65 2.53
N CYS A 193 -0.85 -28.65 1.32
CA CYS A 193 -0.45 -27.72 0.27
C CYS A 193 -1.52 -26.63 0.12
N TYR A 194 -1.08 -25.40 -0.08
CA TYR A 194 -1.92 -24.21 -0.18
C TYR A 194 -1.58 -23.48 -1.47
N VAL A 195 -2.60 -23.08 -2.23
CA VAL A 195 -2.44 -22.16 -3.36
C VAL A 195 -3.37 -20.98 -3.20
N LEU A 196 -2.81 -19.79 -3.35
CA LEU A 196 -3.54 -18.53 -3.40
C LEU A 196 -3.29 -17.92 -4.78
N THR A 197 -4.35 -17.61 -5.53
CA THR A 197 -4.25 -16.96 -6.84
C THR A 197 -4.94 -15.60 -6.75
N ASN A 198 -4.21 -14.52 -7.00
CA ASN A 198 -4.78 -13.19 -7.16
C ASN A 198 -5.57 -13.17 -8.47
N ILE A 199 -6.89 -12.98 -8.39
CA ILE A 199 -7.78 -12.99 -9.56
C ILE A 199 -8.26 -11.58 -9.93
N THR A 200 -7.68 -10.55 -9.31
CA THR A 200 -8.00 -9.17 -9.67
C THR A 200 -7.34 -8.81 -10.99
N SER A 201 -7.90 -7.81 -11.68
CA SER A 201 -7.35 -7.30 -12.93
C SER A 201 -6.29 -6.19 -12.74
N ALA A 202 -6.15 -5.64 -11.53
CA ALA A 202 -5.34 -4.45 -11.28
C ALA A 202 -4.79 -4.33 -9.85
N GLU A 203 -5.36 -5.02 -8.87
CA GLU A 203 -4.98 -4.85 -7.48
C GLU A 203 -3.83 -5.79 -7.11
N VAL A 204 -2.84 -5.27 -6.42
CA VAL A 204 -1.78 -6.09 -5.81
C VAL A 204 -2.24 -6.48 -4.41
N LEU A 205 -1.96 -7.71 -3.97
CA LEU A 205 -2.08 -8.08 -2.56
C LEU A 205 -0.70 -7.96 -1.92
N GLU A 206 -0.58 -7.20 -0.83
CA GLU A 206 0.73 -6.89 -0.21
C GLU A 206 0.92 -7.49 1.17
N ARG A 207 -0.17 -7.82 1.85
CA ARG A 207 -0.14 -8.40 3.20
C ARG A 207 -1.02 -9.63 3.24
N HIS A 208 -0.59 -10.64 4.01
CA HIS A 208 -1.29 -11.90 4.17
C HIS A 208 -1.24 -12.40 5.62
N ASP A 209 -2.37 -12.93 6.09
CA ASP A 209 -2.49 -13.67 7.36
C ASP A 209 -3.00 -15.08 7.09
N VAL A 210 -2.39 -16.09 7.70
CA VAL A 210 -2.74 -17.49 7.54
C VAL A 210 -2.88 -18.14 8.92
N LEU A 211 -4.09 -18.58 9.25
CA LEU A 211 -4.43 -19.23 10.51
C LEU A 211 -5.04 -20.59 10.23
N ASP A 212 -4.68 -21.59 11.03
CA ASP A 212 -5.26 -22.93 11.00
C ASP A 212 -5.86 -23.29 12.37
N ASP A 213 -7.01 -23.94 12.37
CA ASP A 213 -7.71 -24.35 13.59
C ASP A 213 -6.99 -25.43 14.40
N VAL A 214 -6.16 -26.25 13.75
CA VAL A 214 -5.35 -27.30 14.37
C VAL A 214 -3.92 -26.83 14.61
N TYR A 215 -3.31 -26.21 13.60
CA TYR A 215 -1.88 -25.86 13.63
C TYR A 215 -1.59 -24.43 14.12
N GLY A 216 -2.63 -23.64 14.40
CA GLY A 216 -2.49 -22.27 14.88
C GLY A 216 -2.02 -21.30 13.79
N VAL A 217 -1.27 -20.27 14.19
CA VAL A 217 -0.83 -19.22 13.27
C VAL A 217 0.30 -19.74 12.38
N LEU A 218 0.03 -19.85 11.08
CA LEU A 218 0.99 -20.27 10.07
C LEU A 218 1.77 -19.07 9.50
N ALA A 219 1.11 -17.93 9.37
CA ALA A 219 1.72 -16.65 9.02
C ALA A 219 0.89 -15.51 9.60
N GLU A 220 1.55 -14.48 10.13
CA GLU A 220 0.91 -13.26 10.61
C GLU A 220 1.66 -12.05 10.04
N ASN A 221 0.90 -11.10 9.51
CA ASN A 221 1.40 -9.85 8.96
C ASN A 221 2.51 -10.07 7.91
N LEU A 222 2.38 -11.13 7.10
CA LEU A 222 3.37 -11.50 6.12
C LEU A 222 3.28 -10.55 4.92
N HIS A 223 4.37 -9.85 4.63
CA HIS A 223 4.43 -8.87 3.55
C HIS A 223 5.15 -9.42 2.32
N PHE A 224 4.42 -9.56 1.22
CA PHE A 224 4.95 -9.77 -0.13
C PHE A 224 3.91 -9.33 -1.14
N SER A 225 4.35 -8.90 -2.32
CA SER A 225 3.47 -8.50 -3.41
C SER A 225 3.04 -9.74 -4.22
N LEU A 226 1.74 -9.96 -4.33
CA LEU A 226 1.15 -10.89 -5.29
C LEU A 226 0.39 -10.06 -6.33
N TYR A 227 0.95 -9.95 -7.53
CA TYR A 227 0.39 -9.14 -8.60
C TYR A 227 -0.87 -9.79 -9.21
N PRO A 228 -1.69 -9.03 -9.96
CA PRO A 228 -2.80 -9.58 -10.75
C PRO A 228 -2.42 -10.85 -11.52
N GLU A 229 -3.27 -11.89 -11.44
CA GLU A 229 -3.11 -13.21 -12.08
C GLU A 229 -1.91 -14.05 -11.57
N GLU A 230 -1.14 -13.55 -10.60
CA GLU A 230 -0.10 -14.35 -9.95
C GLU A 230 -0.67 -15.30 -8.90
N PHE A 231 0.09 -16.35 -8.63
CA PHE A 231 -0.20 -17.29 -7.56
C PHE A 231 1.02 -17.50 -6.68
N ILE A 232 0.77 -17.86 -5.43
CA ILE A 232 1.78 -18.36 -4.50
C ILE A 232 1.40 -19.74 -4.01
N VAL A 233 2.42 -20.55 -3.78
CA VAL A 233 2.32 -21.87 -3.19
C VAL A 233 3.01 -21.88 -1.83
N PHE A 234 2.31 -22.41 -0.84
CA PHE A 234 2.83 -22.64 0.51
C PHE A 234 2.55 -24.09 0.92
N TYR A 235 3.33 -24.66 1.82
CA TYR A 235 3.03 -25.97 2.38
C TYR A 235 3.42 -26.08 3.85
N LEU A 236 2.72 -26.95 4.57
CA LEU A 236 2.99 -27.33 5.95
C LEU A 236 3.16 -28.85 6.02
N THR A 237 4.25 -29.30 6.63
CA THR A 237 4.47 -30.73 6.90
C THR A 237 4.12 -31.04 8.34
N ALA A 238 3.30 -32.06 8.57
CA ALA A 238 2.93 -32.53 9.91
C ALA A 238 3.00 -34.05 9.99
N GLN A 239 3.26 -34.57 11.20
CA GLN A 239 3.17 -35.99 11.49
C GLN A 239 1.77 -36.32 12.02
N ILE A 240 1.12 -37.32 11.45
CA ILE A 240 -0.29 -37.64 11.73
C ILE A 240 -0.38 -38.94 12.51
N SER A 241 -0.73 -38.87 13.79
CA SER A 241 -0.91 -40.04 14.66
C SER A 241 -2.37 -40.46 14.83
N GLU A 242 -3.30 -39.53 14.64
CA GLU A 242 -4.75 -39.72 14.77
C GLU A 242 -5.45 -38.99 13.61
N THR A 243 -6.67 -39.40 13.27
CA THR A 243 -7.48 -38.73 12.25
C THR A 243 -7.67 -37.26 12.58
N VAL A 244 -7.37 -36.37 11.63
CA VAL A 244 -7.42 -34.92 11.82
C VAL A 244 -8.13 -34.22 10.67
N THR A 245 -9.07 -33.35 11.00
CA THR A 245 -9.66 -32.37 10.09
C THR A 245 -9.09 -31.01 10.44
N SER A 246 -8.53 -30.32 9.45
CA SER A 246 -7.86 -29.04 9.63
C SER A 246 -8.41 -28.03 8.64
N THR A 247 -8.87 -26.89 9.14
CA THR A 247 -9.41 -25.75 8.40
C THR A 247 -8.48 -24.56 8.51
N THR A 248 -8.00 -24.10 7.36
CA THR A 248 -7.14 -22.91 7.26
C THR A 248 -7.95 -21.73 6.74
N SER A 249 -7.78 -20.57 7.34
CA SER A 249 -8.20 -19.28 6.81
C SER A 249 -7.01 -18.53 6.24
N TRP A 250 -7.13 -18.06 5.00
CA TRP A 250 -6.19 -17.12 4.40
C TRP A 250 -6.86 -15.77 4.24
N THR A 251 -6.27 -14.71 4.80
CA THR A 251 -6.70 -13.33 4.60
C THR A 251 -5.65 -12.59 3.78
N GLY A 252 -6.04 -12.02 2.65
CA GLY A 252 -5.17 -11.21 1.79
C GLY A 252 -5.64 -9.76 1.77
N TYR A 253 -4.69 -8.82 1.82
CA TYR A 253 -4.97 -7.37 1.88
C TYR A 253 -4.33 -6.64 0.70
N THR A 254 -5.06 -5.68 0.11
CA THR A 254 -4.51 -4.71 -0.84
C THR A 254 -3.68 -3.63 -0.10
N PRO A 255 -2.84 -2.83 -0.78
CA PRO A 255 -2.20 -1.64 -0.18
C PRO A 255 -3.22 -0.70 0.47
N GLU A 256 -4.44 -0.67 -0.09
CA GLU A 256 -5.58 0.10 0.37
C GLU A 256 -6.18 -0.44 1.68
N GLY A 257 -5.71 -1.57 2.18
CA GLY A 257 -6.23 -2.20 3.40
C GLY A 257 -7.59 -2.88 3.19
N LEU A 258 -8.07 -2.97 1.95
CA LEU A 258 -9.17 -3.85 1.59
C LEU A 258 -8.71 -5.30 1.76
N PHE A 259 -9.59 -6.19 2.22
CA PHE A 259 -9.21 -7.57 2.49
C PHE A 259 -10.31 -8.58 2.22
N GLN A 260 -9.91 -9.74 1.72
CA GLN A 260 -10.77 -10.91 1.61
C GLN A 260 -10.20 -12.01 2.51
N THR A 261 -11.09 -12.77 3.16
CA THR A 261 -10.74 -14.03 3.84
C THR A 261 -11.41 -15.19 3.12
N SER A 262 -10.67 -16.26 2.86
CA SER A 262 -11.18 -17.51 2.30
C SER A 262 -10.73 -18.70 3.15
N LEU A 263 -11.52 -19.78 3.12
CA LEU A 263 -11.30 -20.99 3.92
C LEU A 263 -11.01 -22.20 3.04
N GLY A 264 -10.17 -23.10 3.55
CA GLY A 264 -9.92 -24.41 2.95
C GLY A 264 -9.81 -25.47 4.04
N THR A 265 -10.54 -26.58 3.87
CA THR A 265 -10.57 -27.68 4.84
C THR A 265 -10.09 -28.96 4.18
N THR A 266 -9.21 -29.69 4.87
CA THR A 266 -8.79 -31.05 4.49
C THR A 266 -8.93 -32.00 5.68
N THR A 267 -9.05 -33.30 5.39
CA THR A 267 -9.08 -34.34 6.42
C THR A 267 -8.08 -35.44 6.10
N VAL A 268 -7.21 -35.77 7.05
CA VAL A 268 -6.31 -36.92 6.98
C VAL A 268 -6.86 -38.01 7.88
N PHE A 269 -7.24 -39.13 7.27
CA PHE A 269 -7.68 -40.31 8.00
C PHE A 269 -6.49 -41.19 8.38
N VAL A 270 -6.48 -41.70 9.62
CA VAL A 270 -5.52 -42.73 10.04
C VAL A 270 -6.16 -44.10 9.90
N ALA A 271 -5.52 -44.99 9.13
CA ALA A 271 -6.03 -46.32 8.88
C ALA A 271 -6.18 -47.12 10.19
N GLY A 272 -7.42 -47.52 10.51
CA GLY A 272 -7.75 -48.25 11.73
C GLY A 272 -8.42 -47.41 12.82
N ASP A 273 -8.50 -46.09 12.67
CA ASP A 273 -9.38 -45.26 13.49
C ASP A 273 -10.84 -45.57 13.11
N THR A 274 -11.62 -46.08 14.06
CA THR A 274 -13.07 -46.08 13.90
C THR A 274 -13.57 -44.63 13.98
N PRO A 275 -14.37 -44.14 13.02
CA PRO A 275 -15.03 -42.84 13.16
C PRO A 275 -15.75 -42.80 14.50
N PRO A 276 -15.75 -41.65 15.22
CA PRO A 276 -16.54 -41.54 16.44
C PRO A 276 -17.97 -41.94 16.10
N THR A 277 -18.50 -42.93 16.84
CA THR A 277 -19.90 -43.33 16.69
C THR A 277 -20.73 -42.08 16.93
N PRO A 278 -21.62 -41.66 15.99
CA PRO A 278 -22.45 -40.48 16.21
C PRO A 278 -23.20 -40.68 17.53
N GLU A 279 -23.02 -39.74 18.45
CA GLU A 279 -23.69 -39.77 19.74
C GLU A 279 -25.20 -39.90 19.47
N PRO A 280 -25.90 -40.87 20.07
CA PRO A 280 -27.33 -41.00 19.89
C PRO A 280 -27.98 -39.69 20.31
N THR A 281 -28.70 -39.06 19.38
CA THR A 281 -29.42 -37.80 19.62
C THR A 281 -30.20 -37.92 20.93
N ALA A 282 -29.80 -37.15 21.95
CA ALA A 282 -30.50 -37.11 23.20
C ALA A 282 -31.97 -36.78 22.91
N THR A 283 -32.86 -37.70 23.28
CA THR A 283 -34.30 -37.46 23.19
C THR A 283 -34.59 -36.27 24.12
N PRO A 284 -35.27 -35.21 23.66
CA PRO A 284 -35.51 -34.03 24.48
C PRO A 284 -36.25 -34.45 25.76
N GLU A 285 -35.66 -34.09 26.90
CA GLU A 285 -36.27 -34.28 28.21
C GLU A 285 -37.60 -33.51 28.27
N PRO A 286 -38.72 -34.12 28.70
CA PRO A 286 -39.99 -33.42 28.78
C PRO A 286 -39.88 -32.25 29.77
N SER A 287 -40.30 -31.07 29.33
CA SER A 287 -40.25 -29.86 30.15
C SER A 287 -40.99 -30.06 31.48
N PRO A 288 -40.42 -29.60 32.62
CA PRO A 288 -41.10 -29.66 33.90
C PRO A 288 -42.38 -28.80 33.88
N PRO A 289 -43.45 -29.22 34.57
CA PRO A 289 -44.68 -28.45 34.62
C PRO A 289 -44.45 -27.11 35.30
N LEU A 290 -44.94 -26.04 34.66
CA LEU A 290 -44.96 -24.68 35.21
C LEU A 290 -45.67 -24.69 36.57
N GLN A 291 -44.96 -24.23 37.60
CA GLN A 291 -45.54 -23.82 38.89
C GLN A 291 -45.80 -22.31 38.89
#